data_AF-A0A7J7J837-F1
#
_entry.id   AF-A0A7J7J837-F1
#
_cell.length_a   1.000
_cell.length_b   1.000
_cell.length_c   1.000
_cell.angle_alpha   90.00
_cell.angle_beta   90.00
_cell.angle_gamma   90.00
#
_symmetry.space_group_name_H-M   'P 1'
#
loop_
_entity.id
_entity.type
_entity.pdbx_description
1 polymer ?
#
loop_
_entity_poly.entity_id
_entity_poly.type
_entity_poly.pdbx_seq_one_letter_code
_entity_poly.pdbx_strand_id
1 'polypeptide(L)'
;MDSSTVLVVVDALVYVAYNLPHFSDSLIHQIRYQIDTSPGNELRGITKLTVQLLVLPDQSQNVRLEELVDEPNSGILKIIQDSQISDSQKSYQLIKLLTSASNKSNVVAQYLLGCSSKWQWCVNWLKKKMQEQSLLSHAATSSNEDSLSKNFQRTTSAQITLDHATAMFNSSQGSSSDMDVDSSHSDDVQTVPNVDQTVENQPTLDQ
;
A
#
# COMPACT_ATOMS: atom_id res chain seq x y z
N MET A 1 22.14 21.48 -4.60
CA MET A 1 21.56 21.15 -5.91
C MET A 1 20.23 21.85 -6.05
N ASP A 2 19.96 22.50 -7.18
CA ASP A 2 18.63 23.06 -7.44
C ASP A 2 17.61 21.92 -7.68
N SER A 3 16.32 22.25 -7.58
CA SER A 3 15.25 21.24 -7.69
C SER A 3 15.23 20.55 -9.07
N SER A 4 15.72 21.23 -10.10
CA SER A 4 15.76 20.72 -11.47
C SER A 4 16.81 19.63 -11.64
N THR A 5 18.02 19.82 -11.10
CA THR A 5 19.08 18.80 -11.16
C THR A 5 18.67 17.52 -10.42
N VAL A 6 17.98 17.65 -9.28
CA VAL A 6 17.49 16.48 -8.51
C VAL A 6 16.50 15.67 -9.33
N LEU A 7 15.61 16.30 -10.10
CA LEU A 7 14.66 15.60 -10.97
C LEU A 7 15.39 14.85 -12.09
N VAL A 8 16.36 15.48 -12.75
CA VAL A 8 17.15 14.83 -13.82
C VAL A 8 17.90 13.60 -13.30
N VAL A 9 18.48 13.67 -12.10
CA VAL A 9 19.15 12.52 -11.48
C VAL A 9 18.16 11.41 -11.17
N VAL A 10 16.98 11.73 -10.62
CA VAL A 10 15.92 10.75 -10.35
C VAL A 10 15.50 10.07 -11.65
N ASP A 11 15.22 10.84 -12.70
CA ASP A 11 14.77 10.31 -14.00
C ASP A 11 15.84 9.40 -14.63
N ALA A 12 17.11 9.77 -14.55
CA ALA A 12 18.21 8.95 -15.02
C ALA A 12 18.31 7.62 -14.26
N LEU A 13 18.25 7.65 -12.93
CA LEU A 13 18.30 6.43 -12.10
C LEU A 13 17.12 5.50 -12.38
N VAL A 14 15.91 6.08 -12.50
CA VAL A 14 14.68 5.35 -12.81
C VAL A 14 14.76 4.72 -14.20
N TYR A 15 15.27 5.45 -15.20
CA TYR A 15 15.47 4.94 -16.54
C TYR A 15 16.46 3.75 -16.57
N VAL A 16 17.58 3.85 -15.87
CA VAL A 16 18.55 2.74 -15.81
C VAL A 16 17.96 1.54 -15.06
N ALA A 17 17.23 1.75 -13.97
CA ALA A 17 16.58 0.68 -13.20
C ALA A 17 15.47 -0.04 -14.00
N TYR A 18 14.79 0.67 -14.89
CA TYR A 18 13.81 0.08 -15.80
C TYR A 18 14.47 -0.86 -16.84
N ASN A 19 15.62 -0.45 -17.38
CA ASN A 19 16.30 -1.19 -18.45
C ASN A 19 17.26 -2.27 -17.95
N LEU A 20 17.80 -2.15 -16.74
CA LEU A 20 18.83 -3.03 -16.19
C LEU A 20 18.41 -3.61 -14.83
N PRO A 21 17.92 -4.87 -14.78
CA PRO A 21 17.45 -5.51 -13.55
C PRO A 21 18.51 -5.56 -12.44
N HIS A 22 19.76 -5.88 -12.76
CA HIS A 22 20.86 -5.91 -11.77
C HIS A 22 21.15 -4.54 -11.15
N PHE A 23 20.99 -3.47 -11.94
CA PHE A 23 21.12 -2.11 -11.42
C PHE A 23 19.94 -1.77 -10.50
N SER A 24 18.71 -2.15 -10.90
CA SER A 24 17.53 -1.98 -10.06
C SER A 24 17.71 -2.66 -8.70
N ASP A 25 18.21 -3.89 -8.69
CA ASP A 25 18.50 -4.66 -7.47
C ASP A 25 19.54 -3.94 -6.58
N SER A 26 20.67 -3.55 -7.16
CA SER A 26 21.71 -2.79 -6.44
C SER A 26 21.17 -1.46 -5.87
N LEU A 27 20.32 -0.77 -6.64
CA LEU A 27 19.72 0.50 -6.25
C LEU A 27 18.72 0.31 -5.09
N ILE A 28 17.93 -0.77 -5.10
CA ILE A 28 17.01 -1.14 -4.01
C ILE A 28 17.79 -1.37 -2.71
N HIS A 29 18.88 -2.13 -2.75
CA HIS A 29 19.77 -2.34 -1.61
C HIS A 29 20.31 -1.02 -1.05
N GLN A 30 20.80 -0.15 -1.94
CA GLN A 30 21.33 1.15 -1.54
C GLN A 30 20.24 2.06 -0.94
N ILE A 31 19.02 2.05 -1.49
CA ILE A 31 17.89 2.82 -0.98
C ILE A 31 17.48 2.34 0.42
N ARG A 32 17.35 1.02 0.63
CA ARG A 32 17.04 0.46 1.96
C ARG A 32 18.06 0.91 3.00
N TYR A 33 19.34 0.75 2.68
CA TYR A 33 20.42 1.18 3.56
C TYR A 33 20.31 2.67 3.92
N GLN A 34 20.01 3.53 2.95
CA GLN A 34 19.84 4.97 3.19
C GLN A 34 18.59 5.27 4.03
N ILE A 35 17.47 4.57 3.81
CA ILE A 35 16.25 4.72 4.61
C ILE A 35 16.50 4.33 6.08
N ASP A 36 17.22 3.23 6.29
CA ASP A 36 17.51 2.72 7.62
C ASP A 36 18.46 3.65 8.39
N THR A 37 19.56 4.06 7.76
CA THR A 37 20.65 4.80 8.43
C THR A 37 20.44 6.32 8.50
N SER A 38 19.72 6.93 7.56
CA SER A 38 19.56 8.39 7.53
C SER A 38 18.45 8.86 8.47
N PRO A 39 18.57 10.04 9.11
CA PRO A 39 17.49 10.61 9.93
C PRO A 39 16.31 11.10 9.07
N GLY A 40 15.11 11.14 9.65
CA GLY A 40 13.86 11.41 8.92
C GLY A 40 13.80 12.76 8.16
N ASN A 41 14.57 13.76 8.58
CA ASN A 41 14.67 15.06 7.92
C ASN A 41 15.47 15.03 6.61
N GLU A 42 16.34 14.03 6.40
CA GLU A 42 17.18 13.88 5.21
C GLU A 42 16.57 12.97 4.14
N LEU A 43 15.51 12.23 4.48
CA LEU A 43 14.87 11.24 3.59
C LEU A 43 14.11 11.83 2.40
N ARG A 44 13.98 13.16 2.27
CA ARG A 44 13.16 13.78 1.20
C ARG A 44 13.62 13.39 -0.21
N GLY A 45 14.93 13.30 -0.45
CA GLY A 45 15.46 12.91 -1.76
C GLY A 45 15.20 11.43 -2.05
N ILE A 46 15.53 10.58 -1.07
CA ILE A 46 15.38 9.12 -1.16
C ILE A 46 13.91 8.74 -1.37
N THR A 47 13.01 9.28 -0.56
CA THR A 47 11.57 8.98 -0.64
C THR A 47 10.98 9.31 -2.01
N LYS A 48 11.41 10.39 -2.67
CA LYS A 48 10.97 10.73 -4.03
C LYS A 48 11.43 9.69 -5.06
N LEU A 49 12.69 9.27 -5.01
CA LEU A 49 13.23 8.23 -5.89
C LEU A 49 12.52 6.89 -5.64
N THR A 50 12.34 6.50 -4.38
CA THR A 50 11.67 5.26 -4.01
C THR A 50 10.24 5.20 -4.54
N VAL A 51 9.46 6.29 -4.45
CA VAL A 51 8.12 6.32 -5.05
C VAL A 51 8.18 6.03 -6.54
N GLN A 52 9.11 6.64 -7.28
CA GLN A 52 9.21 6.43 -8.73
C GLN A 52 9.57 4.97 -9.06
N LEU A 53 10.50 4.37 -8.32
CA LEU A 53 10.88 2.97 -8.52
C LEU A 53 9.74 1.99 -8.22
N LEU A 54 8.97 2.22 -7.14
CA LEU A 54 7.87 1.33 -6.76
C LEU A 54 6.71 1.37 -7.77
N VAL A 55 6.52 2.49 -8.49
CA VAL A 55 5.45 2.62 -9.49
C VAL A 55 5.88 2.29 -10.92
N LEU A 56 7.16 1.94 -11.15
CA LEU A 56 7.64 1.52 -12.46
C LEU A 56 6.83 0.30 -12.97
N PRO A 57 6.12 0.41 -14.10
CA PRO A 57 5.26 -0.66 -14.60
C PRO A 57 6.08 -1.64 -15.45
N ASP A 58 6.96 -2.40 -14.80
CA ASP A 58 7.78 -3.43 -15.44
C ASP A 58 7.71 -4.78 -14.71
N GLN A 59 8.34 -5.80 -15.30
CA GLN A 59 8.39 -7.15 -14.76
C GLN A 59 9.06 -7.25 -13.37
N SER A 60 9.88 -6.25 -13.00
CA SER A 60 10.60 -6.23 -11.73
C SER A 60 9.82 -5.53 -10.62
N GLN A 61 8.68 -4.89 -10.91
CA GLN A 61 7.91 -4.11 -9.94
C GLN A 61 7.58 -4.91 -8.66
N ASN A 62 7.12 -6.15 -8.80
CA ASN A 62 6.77 -7.00 -7.65
C ASN A 62 8.00 -7.33 -6.79
N VAL A 63 9.15 -7.61 -7.42
CA VAL A 63 10.42 -7.83 -6.71
C VAL A 63 10.80 -6.57 -5.94
N ARG A 64 10.66 -5.37 -6.55
CA ARG A 64 10.93 -4.12 -5.82
C ARG A 64 10.01 -3.93 -4.62
N LEU A 65 8.74 -4.31 -4.73
CA LEU A 65 7.77 -4.20 -3.65
C LEU A 65 8.11 -5.16 -2.50
N GLU A 66 8.37 -6.42 -2.81
CA GLU A 66 8.85 -7.41 -1.83
C GLU A 66 10.09 -6.91 -1.10
N GLU A 67 11.11 -6.55 -1.87
CA GLU A 67 12.40 -6.17 -1.31
C GLU A 67 12.38 -4.83 -0.56
N LEU A 68 11.76 -3.77 -1.11
CA LEU A 68 11.76 -2.47 -0.43
C LEU A 68 10.70 -2.38 0.67
N VAL A 69 9.51 -2.92 0.45
CA VAL A 69 8.35 -2.63 1.31
C VAL A 69 8.22 -3.65 2.42
N ASP A 70 8.27 -4.95 2.10
CA ASP A 70 7.88 -6.02 3.03
C ASP A 70 9.01 -6.95 3.48
N GLU A 71 10.24 -6.69 3.03
CA GLU A 71 11.44 -7.44 3.45
C GLU A 71 11.47 -7.61 4.99
N PRO A 72 11.47 -8.85 5.53
CA PRO A 72 11.11 -9.11 6.92
C PRO A 72 11.91 -8.33 7.98
N ASN A 73 13.18 -8.06 7.71
CA ASN A 73 14.10 -7.47 8.68
C ASN A 73 14.51 -6.04 8.36
N SER A 74 14.28 -5.56 7.14
CA SER A 74 14.81 -4.29 6.65
C SER A 74 13.88 -3.56 5.67
N GLY A 75 12.68 -4.09 5.43
CA GLY A 75 11.67 -3.45 4.60
C GLY A 75 11.12 -2.19 5.26
N ILE A 76 10.57 -1.28 4.45
CA ILE A 76 10.03 0.00 4.90
C ILE A 76 8.99 -0.19 6.02
N LEU A 77 8.12 -1.20 5.92
CA LEU A 77 7.11 -1.47 6.94
C LEU A 77 7.73 -1.82 8.30
N LYS A 78 8.84 -2.56 8.30
CA LYS A 78 9.60 -2.90 9.50
C LYS A 78 10.31 -1.67 10.07
N ILE A 79 10.95 -0.87 9.22
CA ILE A 79 11.64 0.36 9.63
C ILE A 79 10.67 1.37 10.25
N ILE A 80 9.44 1.50 9.75
CA ILE A 80 8.40 2.33 10.36
C ILE A 80 8.14 1.92 11.82
N GLN A 81 8.01 0.62 12.08
CA GLN A 81 7.77 0.08 13.42
C GLN A 81 8.97 0.30 14.35
N ASP A 82 10.18 0.16 13.85
CA ASP A 82 11.39 0.29 14.68
C ASP A 82 11.74 1.75 14.99
N SER A 83 11.36 2.67 14.10
CA SER A 83 11.64 4.11 14.24
C SER A 83 10.56 4.91 14.97
N GLN A 84 9.36 4.36 15.23
CA GLN A 84 8.22 5.15 15.70
C GLN A 84 8.43 5.95 17.00
N ILE A 85 9.31 5.49 17.88
CA ILE A 85 9.62 6.14 19.15
C ILE A 85 10.84 7.06 19.00
N SER A 86 11.94 6.53 18.44
CA SER A 86 13.23 7.23 18.33
C SER A 86 13.27 8.30 17.24
N ASP A 87 12.56 8.10 16.13
CA ASP A 87 12.48 9.01 14.99
C ASP A 87 11.08 8.94 14.35
N SER A 88 10.10 9.52 15.04
CA SER A 88 8.72 9.58 14.54
C SER A 88 8.57 10.35 13.22
N GLN A 89 9.51 11.24 12.89
CA GLN A 89 9.53 11.95 11.61
C GLN A 89 9.86 10.99 10.47
N LYS A 90 10.84 10.10 10.64
CA LYS A 90 11.15 9.03 9.69
C LYS A 90 9.93 8.14 9.46
N SER A 91 9.30 7.63 10.51
CA SER A 91 8.13 6.76 10.40
C SER A 91 7.01 7.42 9.59
N TYR A 92 6.71 8.70 9.86
CA TYR A 92 5.72 9.45 9.08
C TYR A 92 6.11 9.64 7.61
N GLN A 93 7.36 9.99 7.32
CA GLN A 93 7.83 10.20 5.94
C GLN A 93 7.73 8.91 5.12
N LEU A 94 7.99 7.76 5.74
CA LEU A 94 7.87 6.45 5.12
C LEU A 94 6.41 6.03 4.92
N ILE A 95 5.51 6.32 5.87
CA ILE A 95 4.07 6.13 5.65
C ILE A 95 3.58 6.99 4.48
N LYS A 96 4.00 8.26 4.44
CA LYS A 96 3.66 9.20 3.35
C LYS A 96 4.21 8.74 2.00
N LEU A 97 5.41 8.18 1.95
CA LEU A 97 5.98 7.55 0.76
C LEU A 97 5.06 6.43 0.26
N LEU A 98 4.70 5.48 1.11
CA LEU A 98 3.87 4.32 0.73
C LEU A 98 2.48 4.73 0.27
N THR A 99 1.83 5.67 0.99
CA THR A 99 0.56 6.25 0.56
C THR A 99 0.68 6.99 -0.78
N SER A 100 1.77 7.72 -1.01
CA SER A 100 1.98 8.40 -2.29
C SER A 100 2.20 7.42 -3.44
N ALA A 101 2.85 6.28 -3.20
CA ALA A 101 3.07 5.27 -4.22
C ALA A 101 1.77 4.51 -4.54
N SER A 102 0.98 4.15 -3.52
CA SER A 102 -0.32 3.48 -3.74
C SER A 102 -1.32 4.34 -4.49
N ASN A 103 -1.36 5.66 -4.22
CA ASN A 103 -2.19 6.60 -4.98
C ASN A 103 -1.80 6.71 -6.46
N LYS A 104 -0.55 6.39 -6.81
CA LYS A 104 -0.02 6.47 -8.18
C LYS A 104 -0.07 5.14 -8.94
N SER A 105 -0.16 4.01 -8.22
CA SER A 105 -0.13 2.68 -8.81
C SER A 105 -1.06 1.73 -8.06
N ASN A 106 -2.06 1.19 -8.77
CA ASN A 106 -2.95 0.18 -8.22
C ASN A 106 -2.18 -1.09 -7.81
N VAL A 107 -1.09 -1.45 -8.50
CA VAL A 107 -0.25 -2.60 -8.13
C VAL A 107 0.33 -2.41 -6.72
N VAL A 108 0.81 -1.19 -6.41
CA VAL A 108 1.33 -0.86 -5.07
C VAL A 108 0.21 -0.89 -4.03
N ALA A 109 -0.97 -0.36 -4.37
CA ALA A 109 -2.13 -0.39 -3.48
C ALA A 109 -2.54 -1.83 -3.14
N GLN A 110 -2.69 -2.70 -4.14
CA GLN A 110 -3.01 -4.12 -3.94
C GLN A 110 -1.93 -4.84 -3.14
N TYR A 111 -0.65 -4.54 -3.40
CA TYR A 111 0.45 -5.13 -2.65
C TYR A 111 0.38 -4.77 -1.16
N LEU A 112 0.15 -3.50 -0.82
CA LEU A 112 -0.01 -3.07 0.58
C LEU A 112 -1.23 -3.69 1.26
N LEU A 113 -2.31 -3.94 0.51
CA LEU A 113 -3.47 -4.69 1.01
C LEU A 113 -3.13 -6.16 1.27
N GLY A 114 -2.23 -6.76 0.48
CA GLY A 114 -1.63 -8.07 0.78
C GLY A 114 -0.86 -8.07 2.10
N CYS A 115 -0.15 -6.98 2.42
CA CYS A 115 0.53 -6.74 3.69
C CYS A 115 -0.39 -6.13 4.77
N SER A 116 -1.68 -6.45 4.75
CA SER A 116 -2.75 -5.77 5.52
C SER A 116 -2.42 -5.54 6.98
N SER A 117 -1.91 -6.53 7.71
CA SER A 117 -1.63 -6.42 9.15
C SER A 117 -0.54 -5.38 9.47
N LYS A 118 0.61 -5.45 8.77
CA LYS A 118 1.73 -4.51 8.92
C LYS A 118 1.33 -3.11 8.48
N TRP A 119 0.66 -2.99 7.34
CA TRP A 119 0.21 -1.70 6.82
C TRP A 119 -0.86 -1.06 7.73
N GLN A 120 -1.84 -1.83 8.20
CA GLN A 120 -2.90 -1.35 9.09
C GLN A 120 -2.32 -0.86 10.42
N TRP A 121 -1.31 -1.56 10.94
CA TRP A 121 -0.56 -1.10 12.10
C TRP A 121 0.03 0.31 11.87
N CYS A 122 0.67 0.55 10.72
CA CYS A 122 1.28 1.83 10.39
C CYS A 122 0.24 2.96 10.33
N VAL A 123 -0.90 2.72 9.69
CA VAL A 123 -1.99 3.70 9.58
C VAL A 123 -2.61 4.02 10.95
N ASN A 124 -2.85 2.99 11.77
CA ASN A 124 -3.37 3.17 13.13
C ASN A 124 -2.39 3.92 14.03
N TRP A 125 -1.09 3.62 13.89
CA TRP A 125 -0.06 4.37 14.58
C TRP A 125 -0.09 5.85 14.21
N LEU A 126 -0.15 6.17 12.91
CA LEU A 126 -0.22 7.56 12.44
C LEU A 126 -1.46 8.27 13.00
N LYS A 127 -2.62 7.63 12.95
CA LYS A 127 -3.87 8.14 13.52
C LYS A 127 -3.73 8.45 15.00
N LYS A 128 -3.20 7.51 15.79
CA LYS A 128 -2.97 7.69 17.23
C LYS A 128 -1.99 8.83 17.50
N LYS A 129 -0.88 8.89 16.77
CA LYS A 129 0.14 9.94 16.91
C LYS A 129 -0.43 11.34 16.65
N MET A 130 -1.28 11.48 15.62
CA MET A 130 -1.97 12.74 15.32
C MET A 130 -2.95 13.14 16.44
N GLN A 131 -3.69 12.17 17.02
CA GLN A 131 -4.62 12.41 18.11
C GLN A 131 -3.92 12.82 19.41
N GLU A 132 -2.85 12.12 19.81
CA GLU A 132 -2.07 12.43 21.01
C GLU A 132 -1.54 13.87 20.98
N GLN A 133 -1.03 14.29 19.82
CA GLN A 133 -0.56 15.66 19.66
C GLN A 133 -1.69 16.69 19.71
N SER A 134 -2.90 16.32 19.30
CA SER A 134 -4.10 17.15 19.50
C SER A 134 -4.40 17.42 20.94
N LEU A 135 -4.35 16.39 21.76
CA LEU A 135 -4.64 16.52 23.18
C LEU A 135 -3.58 17.40 23.85
N LEU A 136 -2.31 17.23 23.48
CA LEU A 136 -1.21 18.05 23.99
C LEU A 136 -1.30 19.51 23.54
N SER A 137 -1.69 19.79 22.29
CA SER A 137 -1.82 21.17 21.80
C SER A 137 -2.98 21.93 22.43
N HIS A 138 -4.09 21.25 22.74
CA HIS A 138 -5.21 21.82 23.49
C HIS A 138 -4.88 22.05 24.97
N ALA A 139 -4.02 21.23 25.58
CA ALA A 139 -3.54 21.40 26.94
C ALA A 139 -2.49 22.52 27.08
N ALA A 140 -1.74 22.85 26.03
CA ALA A 140 -0.64 23.82 26.03
C ALA A 140 -1.07 25.30 25.94
N THR A 141 -2.22 25.67 26.51
CA THR A 141 -2.61 27.09 26.68
C THR A 141 -1.80 27.82 27.75
N SER A 142 -0.91 27.12 28.45
CA SER A 142 0.09 27.69 29.34
C SER A 142 1.43 26.97 29.20
N SER A 143 2.51 27.75 29.15
CA SER A 143 3.94 27.37 29.16
C SER A 143 4.66 27.18 27.81
N ASN A 144 5.67 28.05 27.67
CA ASN A 144 6.77 27.98 26.73
C ASN A 144 7.66 26.78 27.06
N GLU A 145 7.47 25.65 26.39
CA GLU A 145 8.57 24.72 26.14
C GLU A 145 8.28 23.86 24.91
N ASP A 146 9.34 23.65 24.14
CA ASP A 146 9.49 22.77 22.98
C ASP A 146 8.71 23.03 21.67
N SER A 147 9.46 23.43 20.65
CA SER A 147 8.96 23.72 19.28
C SER A 147 8.84 22.46 18.41
N LEU A 148 9.28 21.29 18.90
CA LEU A 148 9.23 20.03 18.15
C LEU A 148 7.86 19.36 18.18
N SER A 149 7.10 19.51 19.27
CA SER A 149 5.78 18.92 19.48
C SER A 149 4.64 19.65 18.76
N LYS A 150 4.83 20.93 18.40
CA LYS A 150 3.81 21.81 17.79
C LYS A 150 3.62 21.63 16.27
N ASN A 151 4.49 20.88 15.59
CA ASN A 151 4.55 20.91 14.12
C ASN A 151 3.69 19.88 13.38
N PHE A 152 3.42 18.72 13.97
CA PHE A 152 2.88 17.61 13.20
C PHE A 152 1.35 17.70 13.02
N GLN A 153 0.68 18.43 13.92
CA GLN A 153 -0.73 18.76 13.81
C GLN A 153 -1.10 19.89 12.84
N ARG A 154 -0.14 20.76 12.46
CA ARG A 154 -0.42 21.88 11.54
C ARG A 154 -0.27 21.52 10.07
N THR A 155 0.27 20.35 9.73
CA THR A 155 0.47 20.02 8.32
C THR A 155 -0.76 19.34 7.77
N THR A 156 -1.55 20.07 6.98
CA THR A 156 -2.60 19.54 6.09
C THR A 156 -2.14 18.25 5.38
N SER A 157 -0.84 18.12 5.10
CA SER A 157 -0.26 16.92 4.51
C SER A 157 -0.37 15.65 5.37
N ALA A 158 -0.30 15.72 6.70
CA ALA A 158 -0.42 14.55 7.57
C ALA A 158 -1.86 14.01 7.56
N GLN A 159 -2.84 14.91 7.64
CA GLN A 159 -4.26 14.55 7.52
C GLN A 159 -4.57 13.97 6.15
N ILE A 160 -4.14 14.63 5.07
CA ILE A 160 -4.29 14.11 3.70
C ILE A 160 -3.70 12.70 3.62
N THR A 161 -2.49 12.48 4.16
CA THR A 161 -1.86 11.15 4.14
C THR A 161 -2.70 10.12 4.86
N LEU A 162 -3.22 10.45 6.05
CA LEU A 162 -4.06 9.54 6.82
C LEU A 162 -5.39 9.24 6.10
N ASP A 163 -6.02 10.24 5.51
CA ASP A 163 -7.29 10.11 4.79
C ASP A 163 -7.13 9.18 3.58
N HIS A 164 -6.09 9.39 2.76
CA HIS A 164 -5.78 8.53 1.63
C HIS A 164 -5.47 7.10 2.06
N ALA A 165 -4.65 6.92 3.11
CA ALA A 165 -4.30 5.61 3.63
C ALA A 165 -5.53 4.85 4.16
N THR A 166 -6.43 5.55 4.85
CA THR A 166 -7.67 4.97 5.39
C THR A 166 -8.67 4.66 4.28
N ALA A 167 -8.82 5.54 3.29
CA ALA A 167 -9.72 5.33 2.15
C ALA A 167 -9.35 4.05 1.37
N MET A 168 -8.04 3.80 1.18
CA MET A 168 -7.54 2.60 0.51
C MET A 168 -7.97 1.30 1.21
N PHE A 169 -8.01 1.27 2.54
CA PHE A 169 -8.51 0.12 3.29
C PHE A 169 -10.03 -0.05 3.16
N ASN A 170 -10.78 1.05 3.17
CA ASN A 170 -12.23 1.01 3.08
C ASN A 170 -12.71 0.56 1.69
N SER A 171 -12.02 0.98 0.62
CA SER A 171 -12.33 0.53 -0.74
C SER A 171 -12.14 -0.97 -0.94
N SER A 172 -11.19 -1.59 -0.22
CA SER A 172 -10.96 -3.04 -0.31
C SER A 172 -12.03 -3.87 0.40
N GLN A 173 -12.69 -3.32 1.42
CA GLN A 173 -13.75 -4.02 2.17
C GLN A 173 -15.14 -3.86 1.54
N GLY A 174 -15.34 -2.82 0.72
CA GLY A 174 -16.63 -2.54 0.06
C GLY A 174 -16.88 -3.30 -1.25
N SER A 175 -15.88 -4.01 -1.80
CA SER A 175 -16.00 -4.73 -3.09
C SER A 175 -16.39 -6.22 -2.96
N SER A 176 -16.80 -6.70 -1.78
CA SER A 176 -17.20 -8.10 -1.55
C SER A 176 -18.69 -8.32 -1.28
N SER A 177 -19.55 -7.32 -1.45
CA SER A 177 -20.99 -7.43 -1.23
C SER A 177 -21.74 -6.59 -2.25
N ASP A 178 -22.08 -7.17 -3.41
CA ASP A 178 -23.22 -6.79 -4.27
C ASP A 178 -23.24 -7.72 -5.50
N MET A 179 -23.72 -8.95 -5.29
CA MET A 179 -24.36 -9.75 -6.34
C MET A 179 -25.65 -10.34 -5.76
N ASP A 180 -26.67 -9.50 -5.62
CA ASP A 180 -28.05 -9.96 -5.52
C ASP A 180 -28.43 -10.57 -6.88
N VAL A 181 -28.39 -11.89 -6.97
CA VAL A 181 -29.05 -12.64 -8.04
C VAL A 181 -30.36 -13.18 -7.47
N ASP A 182 -31.40 -12.34 -7.44
CA ASP A 182 -32.78 -12.79 -7.38
C ASP A 182 -33.30 -12.88 -8.82
N SER A 183 -33.26 -14.08 -9.38
CA SER A 183 -34.01 -14.43 -10.58
C SER A 183 -34.81 -15.68 -10.26
N SER A 184 -35.92 -15.49 -9.56
CA SER A 184 -36.96 -16.48 -9.36
C SER A 184 -37.83 -16.55 -10.63
N HIS A 185 -37.54 -17.53 -11.48
CA HIS A 185 -38.41 -17.92 -12.59
C HIS A 185 -39.21 -19.17 -12.21
N SER A 186 -40.53 -19.04 -12.36
CA SER A 186 -41.57 -19.99 -12.02
C SER A 186 -41.54 -21.25 -12.89
N ASP A 187 -41.74 -22.42 -12.29
CA ASP A 187 -42.28 -23.59 -12.98
C ASP A 187 -43.22 -24.35 -12.05
N ASP A 188 -44.51 -24.19 -12.30
CA ASP A 188 -45.61 -24.82 -11.59
C ASP A 188 -46.50 -25.50 -12.65
N VAL A 189 -46.29 -26.79 -12.92
CA VAL A 189 -47.26 -27.66 -13.61
C VAL A 189 -47.24 -29.06 -12.99
N GLN A 190 -48.39 -29.41 -12.41
CA GLN A 190 -48.76 -30.69 -11.83
C GLN A 190 -49.22 -31.73 -12.88
N THR A 191 -48.79 -32.99 -12.68
CA THR A 191 -49.47 -34.29 -12.92
C THR A 191 -50.22 -34.57 -14.24
N VAL A 192 -49.84 -35.65 -14.95
CA VAL A 192 -50.41 -37.03 -14.81
C VAL A 192 -49.61 -38.06 -15.67
N PRO A 193 -49.55 -39.35 -15.28
CA PRO A 193 -48.85 -40.39 -16.02
C PRO A 193 -49.79 -41.08 -17.02
N ASN A 194 -49.26 -41.56 -18.16
CA ASN A 194 -49.93 -42.63 -18.89
C ASN A 194 -48.90 -43.61 -19.47
N VAL A 195 -49.06 -44.86 -19.06
CA VAL A 195 -48.34 -46.05 -19.52
C VAL A 195 -48.90 -46.42 -20.88
N ASP A 196 -48.04 -46.59 -21.88
CA ASP A 196 -48.30 -47.58 -22.92
C ASP A 196 -47.01 -48.20 -23.45
N GLN A 197 -47.17 -49.49 -23.80
CA GLN A 197 -46.16 -50.49 -24.14
C GLN A 197 -45.48 -50.12 -25.48
N THR A 198 -44.30 -50.60 -25.89
CA THR A 198 -43.99 -51.99 -26.25
C THR A 198 -42.58 -52.01 -26.90
N VAL A 199 -41.85 -53.11 -26.70
CA VAL A 199 -40.93 -53.80 -27.66
C VAL A 199 -39.57 -53.13 -27.96
N GLU A 200 -38.45 -53.59 -27.37
CA GLU A 200 -37.59 -54.72 -27.80
C GLU A 200 -36.48 -54.30 -28.79
N ASN A 201 -35.23 -54.30 -28.29
CA ASN A 201 -34.03 -54.93 -28.88
C ASN A 201 -32.71 -54.14 -28.67
N GLN A 202 -31.81 -54.76 -27.90
CA GLN A 202 -30.34 -54.66 -27.97
C GLN A 202 -29.83 -55.19 -29.35
N PRO A 203 -28.50 -55.25 -29.66
CA PRO A 203 -27.30 -54.81 -28.92
C PRO A 203 -26.25 -54.03 -29.76
N THR A 204 -25.24 -53.56 -29.03
CA THR A 204 -23.83 -53.26 -29.36
C THR A 204 -23.24 -53.81 -30.67
N LEU A 205 -22.35 -53.00 -31.30
CA LEU A 205 -21.07 -53.53 -31.79
C LEU A 205 -19.98 -52.45 -31.82
N ASP A 206 -18.86 -52.78 -31.17
CA ASP A 206 -17.55 -52.13 -31.25
C ASP A 206 -17.02 -52.05 -32.68
N GLN A 207 -16.28 -50.98 -32.98
CA GLN A 207 -15.05 -50.99 -33.77
C GLN A 207 -14.14 -49.85 -33.33
#